data_AF-A0A5J4KTX6-F1
#
_entry.id   AF-A0A5J4KTX6-F1
#
_cell.length_a   1.000
_cell.length_b   1.000
_cell.length_c   1.000
_cell.angle_alpha   90.00
_cell.angle_beta   90.00
_cell.angle_gamma   90.00
#
_symmetry.space_group_name_H-M   'P 1'
#
loop_
_entity.id
_entity.type
_entity.pdbx_description
1 polymer ?
#
loop_
_entity_poly.entity_id
_entity_poly.type
_entity_poly.pdbx_seq_one_letter_code
_entity_poly.pdbx_strand_id
1 'polypeptide(L)' 'MAHHHYYVQCLSPQIFLVRERAAGDQAPSPNDRLVKSFDIRHDAYMYAESINEEHKKSPDISTL' A
#
# COMPACT_ATOMS: atom_id res chain seq x y z
N MET A 1 14.75 -7.38 -3.12
CA MET A 1 13.46 -7.90 -2.59
C MET A 1 12.49 -6.73 -2.61
N ALA A 2 11.36 -6.85 -3.29
CA ALA A 2 10.43 -5.74 -3.47
C ALA A 2 9.83 -5.29 -2.12
N HIS A 3 10.09 -4.04 -1.72
CA HIS A 3 9.43 -3.43 -0.58
C HIS A 3 8.05 -2.93 -1.05
N HIS A 4 7.01 -3.74 -0.86
CA HIS A 4 5.64 -3.26 -1.01
C HIS A 4 5.34 -2.26 0.11
N HIS A 5 5.20 -0.98 -0.25
CA HIS A 5 4.92 0.10 0.70
C HIS A 5 3.42 0.25 0.97
N TYR A 6 2.56 -0.30 0.12
CA TYR A 6 1.12 -0.19 0.28
C TYR A 6 0.47 -1.51 0.69
N TYR A 7 -0.45 -1.48 1.65
CA TYR A 7 -1.16 -2.68 2.13
C TYR A 7 -2.62 -2.38 2.48
N VAL A 8 -3.44 -3.43 2.49
CA VAL A 8 -4.86 -3.36 2.86
C VAL A 8 -5.01 -3.69 4.34
N GLN A 9 -5.62 -2.80 5.11
CA GLN A 9 -6.11 -3.02 6.47
C GLN A 9 -7.63 -3.19 6.46
N CYS A 10 -8.12 -4.29 7.04
CA CYS A 10 -9.54 -4.48 7.31
C CYS A 10 -9.90 -3.79 8.63
N LEU A 11 -10.73 -2.75 8.59
CA LEU A 11 -11.22 -2.06 9.78
C LEU A 11 -12.50 -2.71 10.30
N SER A 12 -13.38 -3.09 9.38
CA SER A 12 -14.61 -3.83 9.64
C SER A 12 -14.91 -4.71 8.43
N PRO A 13 -15.88 -5.64 8.50
CA PRO A 13 -16.24 -6.49 7.37
C PRO A 13 -16.63 -5.75 6.09
N GLN A 14 -16.91 -4.45 6.18
CA GLN A 14 -17.38 -3.60 5.08
C GLN A 14 -16.43 -2.43 4.79
N ILE A 15 -15.31 -2.28 5.52
CA ILE A 15 -14.41 -1.13 5.38
C ILE A 15 -12.98 -1.61 5.26
N PHE A 16 -12.40 -1.40 4.08
CA PHE A 16 -11.03 -1.75 3.72
C PHE A 16 -10.23 -0.47 3.45
N LEU A 17 -9.10 -0.33 4.13
CA LEU A 17 -8.25 0.85 4.06
C LEU A 17 -6.94 0.47 3.38
N VAL A 18 -6.54 1.21 2.36
CA VAL A 18 -5.20 1.12 1.78
C VAL A 18 -4.31 2.13 2.47
N ARG A 19 -3.22 1.66 3.08
CA ARG A 19 -2.25 2.48 3.80
C ARG A 19 -0.87 2.40 3.20
N GLU A 20 -0.12 3.48 3.34
CA GLU A 20 1.27 3.62 2.96
C GLU A 20 2.14 3.46 4.22
N ARG A 21 3.03 2.46 4.18
CA ARG A 21 4.08 2.24 5.16
C ARG A 21 5.23 3.20 4.87
N ALA A 22 5.65 3.96 5.87
CA ALA A 22 6.92 4.67 5.80
C ALA A 22 8.05 3.64 5.73
N ALA A 23 8.90 3.74 4.71
CA ALA A 23 9.88 2.71 4.33
C ALA A 23 10.73 2.15 5.50
N GLY A 24 11.06 0.85 5.40
CA GLY A 24 12.10 0.18 6.20
C GLY A 24 11.63 -0.43 7.52
N ASP A 25 11.33 -1.73 7.52
CA ASP A 25 11.22 -2.60 8.71
C ASP A 25 10.13 -2.34 9.76
N GLN A 26 9.29 -1.31 9.62
CA GLN A 26 8.17 -1.17 10.54
C GLN A 26 7.02 -2.13 10.18
N ALA A 27 6.47 -2.78 11.21
CA ALA A 27 5.25 -3.57 11.08
C ALA A 27 4.08 -2.65 10.66
N PRO A 28 3.05 -3.18 9.97
CA PRO A 28 1.84 -2.43 9.68
C PRO A 28 1.30 -1.75 10.94
N SER A 29 1.08 -0.44 10.86
CA SER A 29 0.61 0.37 11.98
C SER A 29 -0.74 1.02 11.65
N PRO A 30 -1.69 1.10 12.59
CA PRO A 30 -2.91 1.87 12.38
C PRO A 30 -2.65 3.39 12.24
N ASN A 31 -1.43 3.85 12.54
CA ASN A 31 -0.99 5.22 12.32
C ASN A 31 -0.33 5.43 10.95
N ASP A 32 -0.12 4.37 10.17
CA ASP A 32 0.40 4.48 8.80
C ASP A 32 -0.52 5.36 7.96
N ARG A 33 0.04 6.09 7.00
CA ARG A 33 -0.73 7.09 6.26
C ARG A 33 -1.87 6.42 5.50
N LEU A 34 -3.10 6.89 5.73
CA LEU A 34 -4.26 6.45 4.95
C LEU A 34 -4.17 7.05 3.55
N VAL A 35 -4.16 6.17 2.54
CA VAL A 35 -4.13 6.56 1.12
C VAL A 35 -5.55 6.61 0.58
N LYS A 36 -6.32 5.53 0.80
CA LYS A 36 -7.67 5.39 0.24
C LYS A 36 -8.52 4.39 1.03
N SER A 37 -9.83 4.54 1.00
CA SER A 37 -10.80 3.59 1.58
C SER A 37 -11.69 2.96 0.51
N PHE A 38 -12.15 1.75 0.77
CA PHE A 38 -13.00 0.95 -0.08
C PHE A 38 -14.06 0.21 0.77
N ASP A 39 -15.22 -0.02 0.18
CA ASP A 39 -16.28 -0.89 0.68
C ASP A 39 -16.16 -2.33 0.15
N ILE A 40 -15.48 -2.51 -1.00
CA ILE A 40 -15.24 -3.81 -1.63
C ILE A 40 -13.79 -4.25 -1.39
N ARG A 41 -13.61 -5.45 -0.80
CA ARG A 41 -12.29 -6.04 -0.54
C ARG A 41 -11.45 -6.16 -1.81
N HIS A 42 -12.03 -6.71 -2.87
CA HIS A 42 -11.32 -6.98 -4.12
C HIS A 42 -10.68 -5.71 -4.70
N ASP A 43 -11.46 -4.63 -4.78
CA ASP A 43 -11.00 -3.34 -5.30
C ASP A 43 -9.85 -2.74 -4.48
N ALA A 44 -9.90 -2.89 -3.15
CA ALA A 44 -8.82 -2.44 -2.27
C ALA A 44 -7.49 -3.16 -2.57
N TYR A 45 -7.54 -4.49 -2.79
CA TYR A 45 -6.36 -5.28 -3.13
C TYR A 45 -5.84 -4.96 -4.52
N MET A 46 -6.73 -4.87 -5.52
CA MET A 46 -6.34 -4.49 -6.89
C MET A 46 -5.67 -3.13 -6.93
N TYR A 47 -6.19 -2.16 -6.19
CA TYR A 47 -5.58 -0.83 -6.08
C TYR A 47 -4.21 -0.88 -5.40
N ALA A 48 -4.10 -1.57 -4.25
CA ALA A 48 -2.84 -1.71 -3.53
C ALA A 48 -1.75 -2.42 -4.35
N GLU A 49 -2.11 -3.46 -5.10
CA GLU A 49 -1.20 -4.12 -6.04
C GLU A 49 -0.77 -3.19 -7.17
N SER A 50 -1.72 -2.49 -7.81
CA SER A 50 -1.42 -1.54 -8.89
C SER A 50 -0.39 -0.49 -8.48
N ILE A 51 -0.61 0.19 -7.35
CA ILE A 51 0.30 1.26 -6.89
C ILE A 51 1.66 0.70 -6.43
N ASN A 52 1.68 -0.51 -5.88
CA ASN A 52 2.93 -1.19 -5.54
C ASN A 52 3.72 -1.58 -6.79
N GLU A 53 3.07 -2.04 -7.86
CA GLU A 53 3.72 -2.36 -9.13
C GLU A 53 4.19 -1.10 -9.87
N GLU A 54 3.43 -0.01 -9.84
CA GLU A 54 3.88 1.29 -10.36
C GLU A 54 5.14 1.79 -9.64
N HIS A 55 5.17 1.69 -8.30
CA HIS A 55 6.35 2.06 -7.51
C HIS A 55 7.58 1.18 -7.77
N LYS A 56 7.38 -0.10 -8.14
CA LYS A 56 8.48 -0.98 -8.57
C LYS A 56 9.00 -0.64 -9.96
N LYS A 57 8.14 -0.10 -10.84
CA LYS A 57 8.44 0.13 -12.25
C LYS A 57 9.17 1.44 -12.51
N SER A 58 9.35 2.29 -11.51
CA SER A 58 10.38 3.33 -11.51
C SER A 58 11.68 2.77 -10.92
N PRO A 59 12.57 2.14 -11.72
CA PRO A 59 13.95 2.04 -11.28
C PRO A 59 14.48 3.47 -11.18
N ASP A 60 15.17 3.70 -10.08
CA ASP A 60 15.90 4.91 -9.73
C ASP A 60 16.68 5.46 -10.95
N ILE A 61 16.19 6.53 -11.58
CA ILE A 61 17.01 7.35 -12.49
C ILE A 61 17.72 8.38 -11.62
N SER A 62 18.59 7.91 -10.75
CA SER A 62 19.56 8.74 -10.03
C SER A 62 20.79 7.91 -9.69
N THR A 63 21.59 7.65 -10.72
CA THR A 63 23.05 7.73 -10.59
C THR A 63 23.61 8.07 -11.97
N LEU A 64 23.79 9.38 -12.20
CA LEU A 64 24.76 9.94 -13.14
C LEU A 64 26.18 9.63 -12.66
#